data_AF-M1PTN6-F1
#
_entry.id   AF-M1PTN6-F1
#
_cell.length_a   1.000
_cell.length_b   1.000
_cell.length_c   1.000
_cell.angle_alpha   90.00
_cell.angle_beta   90.00
_cell.angle_gamma   90.00
#
_symmetry.space_group_name_H-M   'P 1'
#
loop_
_entity.id
_entity.type
_entity.pdbx_description
1 polymer ?
#
loop_
_entity_poly.entity_id
_entity_poly.type
_entity_poly.pdbx_seq_one_letter_code
_entity_poly.pdbx_strand_id
1 'polypeptide(L)'
;MNIKISKLLSTYSFLGLIRYLRMRVMGRELLVTGSCHCCGNCCRKINLEGERGWLRLEKDFLKVLHDYPEYHRFVITGKDEQGFLQFSCTWLSDAGFCRDHENRLELCTNFPDKSLHFCGGQLPPGCGYAINEVRPFKSYLDDVAGKKAGS
;
A
#
# COMPACT_ATOMS: atom_id res chain seq x y z
N MET A 1 4.56 12.00 -18.79
CA MET A 1 4.62 11.09 -17.61
C MET A 1 5.54 9.92 -17.95
N ASN A 2 6.84 10.05 -17.66
CA ASN A 2 7.84 9.03 -17.95
C ASN A 2 7.90 8.00 -16.81
N ILE A 3 6.95 7.06 -16.80
CA ILE A 3 7.08 5.87 -15.96
C ILE A 3 7.97 4.90 -16.75
N LYS A 4 9.23 4.73 -16.32
CA LYS A 4 10.13 3.73 -16.91
C LYS A 4 9.46 2.35 -16.81
N ILE A 5 9.24 1.71 -17.95
CA ILE A 5 8.57 0.39 -18.11
C ILE A 5 9.18 -0.68 -17.18
N SER A 6 10.45 -0.55 -16.82
CA SER A 6 11.16 -1.43 -15.88
C SER A 6 10.59 -1.41 -14.45
N LYS A 7 10.10 -0.27 -13.94
CA LYS A 7 9.43 -0.22 -12.62
C LYS A 7 8.05 -0.91 -12.67
N LEU A 8 7.32 -0.78 -13.78
CA LEU A 8 6.02 -1.41 -13.96
C LEU A 8 6.09 -2.95 -13.90
N LEU A 9 7.09 -3.54 -14.56
CA LEU A 9 7.28 -5.00 -14.59
C LEU A 9 7.82 -5.59 -13.28
N SER A 10 8.58 -4.81 -12.50
CA SER A 10 9.11 -5.27 -11.21
C SER A 10 8.09 -5.16 -10.07
N THR A 11 7.09 -4.29 -10.21
CA THR A 11 6.18 -3.93 -9.11
C THR A 11 4.79 -4.51 -9.32
N TYR A 12 4.30 -4.70 -10.54
CA TYR A 12 2.95 -5.22 -10.78
C TYR A 12 2.94 -6.70 -11.13
N SER A 13 2.02 -7.43 -10.49
CA SER A 13 1.67 -8.79 -10.92
C SER A 13 1.04 -8.75 -12.31
N PHE A 14 1.10 -9.84 -13.07
CA PHE A 14 0.44 -9.92 -14.38
C PHE A 14 -1.04 -9.54 -14.32
N LEU A 15 -1.75 -10.06 -13.31
CA LEU A 15 -3.15 -9.72 -13.07
C LEU A 15 -3.32 -8.24 -12.68
N GLY A 16 -2.39 -7.70 -11.89
CA GLY A 16 -2.36 -6.29 -11.53
C GLY A 16 -2.15 -5.35 -12.72
N LEU A 17 -1.31 -5.73 -13.68
CA LEU A 17 -1.12 -4.98 -14.92
C LEU A 17 -2.41 -4.96 -15.76
N ILE A 18 -3.10 -6.10 -15.88
CA ILE A 18 -4.42 -6.16 -16.55
C ILE A 18 -5.42 -5.26 -15.84
N ARG A 19 -5.52 -5.32 -14.50
CA ARG A 19 -6.38 -4.46 -13.70
C ARG A 19 -6.07 -2.98 -13.92
N TYR A 20 -4.79 -2.62 -13.90
CA TYR A 20 -4.32 -1.26 -14.12
C TYR A 20 -4.75 -0.71 -15.50
N LEU A 21 -4.54 -1.50 -16.56
CA LEU A 21 -4.94 -1.13 -17.91
C LEU A 21 -6.46 -0.99 -18.04
N ARG A 22 -7.22 -1.95 -17.51
CA ARG A 22 -8.70 -1.88 -17.48
C ARG A 22 -9.19 -0.63 -16.77
N MET A 23 -8.65 -0.34 -15.58
CA MET A 23 -9.03 0.81 -14.77
C MET A 23 -8.80 2.13 -15.53
N ARG A 24 -7.67 2.24 -16.23
CA ARG A 24 -7.37 3.40 -17.09
C ARG A 24 -8.35 3.56 -18.24
N VAL A 25 -8.68 2.48 -18.95
CA VAL A 25 -9.67 2.51 -20.05
C VAL A 25 -11.04 2.94 -19.53
N MET A 26 -11.43 2.48 -18.34
CA MET A 26 -12.70 2.84 -17.72
C MET A 26 -12.71 4.21 -17.03
N GLY A 27 -11.58 4.94 -17.00
CA GLY A 27 -11.45 6.21 -16.31
C GLY A 27 -11.75 6.13 -14.81
N ARG A 28 -11.43 4.99 -14.17
CA ARG A 28 -11.65 4.75 -12.74
C ARG A 28 -10.40 5.11 -11.92
N GLU A 29 -10.60 5.35 -10.64
CA GLU A 29 -9.51 5.56 -9.68
C GLU A 29 -9.70 4.67 -8.45
N LEU A 30 -8.61 4.44 -7.71
CA LEU A 30 -8.66 3.70 -6.45
C LEU A 30 -8.93 4.63 -5.28
N LEU A 31 -9.91 4.27 -4.47
CA LEU A 31 -10.23 4.90 -3.20
C LEU A 31 -9.97 3.91 -2.07
N VAL A 32 -9.14 4.32 -1.12
CA VAL A 32 -8.95 3.60 0.15
C VAL A 32 -10.03 4.11 1.10
N THR A 33 -10.75 3.18 1.71
CA THR A 33 -11.83 3.45 2.67
C THR A 33 -11.63 2.61 3.92
N GLY A 34 -12.32 2.99 5.00
CA GLY A 34 -12.26 2.28 6.28
C GLY A 34 -11.17 2.81 7.20
N SER A 35 -10.82 2.03 8.22
CA SER A 35 -9.89 2.45 9.27
C SER A 35 -9.16 1.28 9.92
N CYS A 36 -8.10 1.58 10.67
CA CYS A 36 -7.38 0.56 11.43
C CYS A 36 -8.25 0.08 12.60
N HIS A 37 -8.45 -1.24 12.70
CA HIS A 37 -9.13 -1.86 13.83
C HIS A 37 -8.20 -2.14 15.02
N CYS A 38 -6.97 -1.64 15.03
CA CYS A 38 -5.95 -1.92 16.05
C CYS A 38 -5.70 -3.42 16.29
N CYS A 39 -5.95 -4.29 15.30
CA CYS A 39 -5.85 -5.75 15.44
C CYS A 39 -4.41 -6.30 15.33
N GLY A 40 -3.44 -5.46 14.96
CA GLY A 40 -2.03 -5.81 14.83
C GLY A 40 -1.65 -6.71 13.66
N ASN A 41 -2.61 -7.13 12.81
CA ASN A 41 -2.32 -8.00 11.66
C ASN A 41 -1.31 -7.37 10.68
N CYS A 42 -1.49 -6.09 10.33
CA CYS A 42 -0.53 -5.36 9.51
C CYS A 42 0.80 -5.16 10.23
N CYS A 43 0.81 -5.00 11.56
CA CYS A 43 2.04 -4.81 12.33
C CYS A 43 2.91 -6.08 12.41
N ARG A 44 2.33 -7.28 12.26
CA ARG A 44 3.02 -8.58 12.31
C ARG A 44 3.73 -8.96 11.02
N LYS A 45 3.20 -8.50 9.87
CA LYS A 45 3.66 -8.88 8.54
C LYS A 45 3.68 -7.65 7.65
N ILE A 46 4.81 -6.94 7.70
CA ILE A 46 5.07 -5.75 6.89
C ILE A 46 6.09 -6.12 5.83
N ASN A 47 5.88 -5.70 4.59
CA ASN A 47 6.94 -5.63 3.59
C ASN A 47 7.26 -4.14 3.38
N LEU A 48 8.55 -3.81 3.32
CA LEU A 48 9.01 -2.44 3.13
C LEU A 48 9.57 -2.25 1.72
N GLU A 49 9.40 -1.05 1.18
CA GLU A 49 10.01 -0.61 -0.07
C GLU A 49 11.25 0.26 0.24
N GLY A 50 12.31 0.09 -0.53
CA GLY A 50 13.47 0.99 -0.55
C GLY A 50 13.63 1.65 -1.92
N GLU A 51 14.78 2.27 -2.16
CA GLU A 51 15.07 3.02 -3.40
C GLU A 51 14.80 2.20 -4.70
N ARG A 52 15.07 0.89 -4.65
CA ARG A 52 15.00 -0.03 -5.80
C ARG A 52 13.73 -0.88 -5.82
N GLY A 53 12.76 -0.58 -4.97
CA GLY A 53 11.55 -1.39 -4.80
C GLY A 53 11.56 -2.22 -3.50
N TRP A 54 10.72 -3.25 -3.46
CA TRP A 54 10.54 -4.11 -2.29
C TRP A 54 11.86 -4.73 -1.80
N LEU A 55 12.10 -4.64 -0.49
CA LEU A 55 13.34 -5.13 0.12
C LEU A 55 13.42 -6.66 0.05
N ARG A 56 14.57 -7.17 -0.40
CA ARG A 56 14.86 -8.63 -0.49
C ARG A 56 16.09 -9.04 0.33
N LEU A 57 16.97 -8.08 0.62
CA LEU A 57 18.26 -8.30 1.27
C LEU A 57 18.40 -7.36 2.46
N GLU A 58 18.93 -7.85 3.57
CA GLU A 58 19.07 -7.09 4.80
C GLU A 58 19.98 -5.86 4.62
N LYS A 59 21.01 -5.96 3.76
CA LYS A 59 21.90 -4.84 3.43
C LYS A 59 21.16 -3.64 2.83
N ASP A 60 20.05 -3.87 2.13
CA ASP A 60 19.25 -2.78 1.55
C ASP A 60 18.34 -2.17 2.62
N PHE A 61 17.90 -2.97 3.60
CA PHE A 61 17.23 -2.44 4.79
C PHE A 61 18.17 -1.57 5.63
N LEU A 62 19.45 -1.91 5.78
CA LEU A 62 20.42 -1.06 6.48
C LEU A 62 20.55 0.34 5.86
N LYS A 63 20.41 0.46 4.54
CA LYS A 63 20.38 1.77 3.86
C LYS A 63 19.10 2.53 4.18
N VAL A 64 17.96 1.83 4.20
CA VAL A 64 16.69 2.44 4.63
C VAL A 64 16.79 2.95 6.07
N LEU A 65 17.44 2.21 6.98
CA LEU A 65 17.65 2.66 8.36
C LEU A 65 18.56 3.90 8.46
N HIS A 66 19.55 4.00 7.58
CA HIS A 66 20.40 5.19 7.49
C HIS A 66 19.58 6.44 7.11
N ASP A 67 18.66 6.30 6.16
CA ASP A 67 17.85 7.42 5.67
C ASP A 67 16.63 7.70 6.56
N TYR A 68 16.09 6.67 7.24
CA TYR A 68 14.91 6.73 8.10
C TYR A 68 15.18 5.99 9.42
N PRO A 69 15.86 6.63 10.39
CA PRO A 69 16.22 6.00 11.68
C PRO A 69 15.03 5.45 12.46
N GLU A 70 13.85 6.05 12.33
CA GLU A 70 12.62 5.59 12.96
C GLU A 70 12.21 4.15 12.54
N TYR A 71 12.73 3.64 11.43
CA TYR A 71 12.45 2.28 10.95
C TYR A 71 13.24 1.21 11.72
N HIS A 72 14.14 1.59 12.63
CA HIS A 72 14.83 0.64 13.54
C HIS A 72 13.86 -0.22 14.37
N ARG A 73 12.62 0.22 14.52
CA ARG A 73 11.56 -0.53 15.21
C ARG A 73 11.04 -1.73 14.43
N PHE A 74 11.40 -1.89 13.15
CA PHE A 74 11.00 -3.02 12.31
C PHE A 74 12.07 -4.12 12.36
N VAL A 75 11.67 -5.30 12.81
CA VAL A 75 12.55 -6.47 12.94
C VAL A 75 12.23 -7.46 11.84
N ILE A 76 13.26 -7.94 11.15
CA ILE A 76 13.11 -8.95 10.10
C ILE A 76 12.65 -10.26 10.74
N THR A 77 11.52 -10.79 10.26
CA THR A 77 10.96 -12.07 10.72
C THR A 77 11.16 -13.19 9.71
N GLY A 78 11.60 -12.88 8.49
CA GLY A 78 11.84 -13.84 7.43
C GLY A 78 11.58 -13.26 6.05
N LYS A 79 11.13 -14.12 5.13
CA LYS A 79 10.74 -13.73 3.77
C LYS A 79 9.37 -14.30 3.42
N ASP A 80 8.64 -13.60 2.57
CA ASP A 80 7.40 -14.10 1.99
C ASP A 80 7.65 -15.05 0.81
N GLU A 81 6.56 -15.59 0.25
CA GLU A 81 6.58 -16.49 -0.91
C GLU A 81 7.21 -15.86 -2.16
N GLN A 82 7.24 -14.54 -2.26
CA GLN A 82 7.85 -13.79 -3.36
C GLN A 82 9.32 -13.45 -3.09
N GLY A 83 9.84 -13.83 -1.91
CA GLY A 83 11.22 -13.59 -1.48
C GLY A 83 11.50 -12.18 -0.97
N PHE A 84 10.46 -11.39 -0.66
CA PHE A 84 10.60 -10.09 -0.02
C PHE A 84 10.78 -10.25 1.49
N LEU A 85 11.57 -9.38 2.11
CA LEU A 85 11.72 -9.35 3.56
C LEU A 85 10.38 -9.03 4.21
N GLN A 86 10.04 -9.85 5.21
CA GLN A 86 8.93 -9.61 6.11
C GLN A 86 9.46 -9.05 7.42
N PHE A 87 8.73 -8.07 7.95
CA PHE A 87 9.06 -7.37 9.18
C PHE A 87 7.89 -7.44 10.17
N SER A 88 8.23 -7.44 11.45
CA SER A 88 7.30 -7.18 12.55
C SER A 88 7.69 -5.87 13.24
N CYS A 89 6.69 -5.11 13.68
CA CYS A 89 6.90 -3.88 14.44
C CYS A 89 7.09 -4.21 15.93
N THR A 90 8.18 -3.74 16.53
CA THR A 90 8.47 -3.88 17.97
C THR A 90 7.47 -3.17 18.89
N TRP A 91 6.67 -2.23 18.35
CA TRP A 91 5.57 -1.58 19.09
C TRP A 91 4.27 -2.37 19.07
N LEU A 92 4.23 -3.54 18.44
CA LEU A 92 3.14 -4.48 18.63
C LEU A 92 3.19 -5.02 20.06
N SER A 93 2.12 -4.84 20.83
CA SER A 93 2.01 -5.46 22.16
C SER A 93 1.71 -6.95 22.05
N ASP A 94 1.98 -7.68 23.14
CA ASP A 94 1.68 -9.11 23.23
C ASP A 94 0.16 -9.37 23.18
N ALA A 95 -0.64 -8.39 23.61
CA ALA A 95 -2.09 -8.39 23.48
C ALA A 95 -2.59 -8.11 22.04
N GLY A 96 -1.68 -7.83 21.10
CA GLY A 96 -1.98 -7.75 19.67
C GLY A 96 -2.37 -6.36 19.14
N PHE A 97 -2.26 -5.30 19.94
CA PHE A 97 -2.52 -3.92 19.51
C PHE A 97 -1.24 -3.07 19.47
N CYS A 98 -1.26 -1.97 18.73
CA CYS A 98 -0.13 -1.04 18.66
C CYS A 98 -0.01 -0.23 19.96
N ARG A 99 1.18 -0.21 20.57
CA ARG A 99 1.46 0.50 21.84
C ARG A 99 1.32 2.02 21.72
N ASP A 100 1.56 2.58 20.54
CA ASP A 100 1.44 4.01 20.26
C ASP A 100 0.77 4.20 18.89
N HIS A 101 -0.55 4.13 18.89
CA HIS A 101 -1.36 4.25 17.69
C HIS A 101 -1.51 5.71 17.21
N GLU A 102 -1.37 6.68 18.12
CA GLU A 102 -1.56 8.10 17.80
C GLU A 102 -0.33 8.66 17.08
N ASN A 103 0.89 8.26 17.48
CA ASN A 103 2.14 8.72 16.85
C ASN A 103 2.70 7.67 15.87
N ARG A 104 1.82 7.06 15.08
CA ARG A 104 2.22 6.10 14.05
C ARG A 104 3.01 6.79 12.94
N LEU A 105 4.09 6.13 12.49
CA LEU A 105 4.82 6.56 11.31
C LEU A 105 3.92 6.67 10.08
N GLU A 106 4.32 7.53 9.15
CA GLU A 106 3.59 7.81 7.91
C GLU A 106 3.22 6.53 7.15
N LEU A 107 4.13 5.55 7.07
CA LEU A 107 3.85 4.23 6.48
C LEU A 107 2.61 3.56 7.09
N CYS A 108 2.47 3.62 8.42
CA CYS A 108 1.37 3.01 9.15
C CYS A 108 0.08 3.84 9.07
N THR A 109 0.20 5.16 9.00
CA THR A 109 -0.92 6.09 8.88
C THR A 109 -1.52 6.04 7.47
N ASN A 110 -0.69 5.94 6.45
CA ASN A 110 -1.06 5.86 5.04
C ASN A 110 -1.41 4.44 4.59
N PHE A 111 -1.39 3.46 5.50
CA PHE A 111 -1.78 2.09 5.18
C PHE A 111 -3.30 2.00 4.91
N PRO A 112 -3.74 1.21 3.91
CA PRO A 112 -2.93 0.53 2.89
C PRO A 112 -2.55 1.42 1.70
N ASP A 113 -1.36 1.19 1.15
CA ASP A 113 -0.95 1.83 -0.10
C ASP A 113 -1.77 1.30 -1.30
N LYS A 114 -2.23 2.20 -2.18
CA LYS A 114 -3.07 1.85 -3.34
C LYS A 114 -2.36 0.90 -4.31
N SER A 115 -1.03 0.96 -4.38
CA SER A 115 -0.22 0.06 -5.22
C SER A 115 -0.41 -1.41 -4.85
N LEU A 116 -0.83 -1.73 -3.61
CA LEU A 116 -1.14 -3.08 -3.16
C LEU A 116 -2.14 -3.79 -4.10
N HIS A 117 -3.11 -3.04 -4.64
CA HIS A 117 -4.12 -3.54 -5.59
C HIS A 117 -3.53 -4.11 -6.89
N PHE A 118 -2.35 -3.60 -7.29
CA PHE A 118 -1.66 -3.98 -8.52
C PHE A 118 -0.48 -4.94 -8.26
N CYS A 119 0.13 -4.88 -7.07
CA CYS A 119 1.29 -5.71 -6.73
C CYS A 119 0.93 -7.16 -6.40
N GLY A 120 -0.36 -7.51 -6.33
CA GLY A 120 -0.82 -8.84 -5.93
C GLY A 120 -0.82 -9.06 -4.41
N GLY A 121 -0.54 -8.00 -3.63
CA GLY A 121 -0.72 -8.04 -2.19
C GLY A 121 -2.20 -8.03 -1.80
N GLN A 122 -2.50 -8.58 -0.63
CA GLN A 122 -3.86 -8.68 -0.13
C GLN A 122 -3.95 -8.10 1.27
N LEU A 123 -5.09 -7.48 1.57
CA LEU A 123 -5.40 -7.08 2.93
C LEU A 123 -5.65 -8.34 3.78
N PRO A 124 -5.18 -8.38 5.03
CA PRO A 124 -5.46 -9.50 5.92
C PRO A 124 -6.98 -9.75 6.07
N PRO A 125 -7.39 -10.99 6.32
CA PRO A 125 -8.79 -11.28 6.62
C PRO A 125 -9.27 -10.47 7.84
N GLY A 126 -10.47 -9.90 7.73
CA GLY A 126 -11.05 -9.03 8.76
C GLY A 126 -10.40 -7.64 8.88
N CYS A 127 -9.61 -7.21 7.90
CA CYS A 127 -9.07 -5.85 7.86
C CYS A 127 -10.20 -4.82 7.80
N GLY A 128 -10.06 -3.73 8.56
CA GLY A 128 -11.00 -2.61 8.55
C GLY A 128 -10.86 -1.66 7.36
N TYR A 129 -9.85 -1.86 6.52
CA TYR A 129 -9.66 -1.10 5.28
C TYR A 129 -10.21 -1.86 4.08
N ALA A 130 -10.62 -1.11 3.06
CA ALA A 130 -10.99 -1.63 1.75
C ALA A 130 -10.44 -0.72 0.63
N ILE A 131 -10.01 -1.32 -0.48
CA ILE A 131 -9.57 -0.62 -1.68
C ILE A 131 -10.62 -0.83 -2.77
N ASN A 132 -11.26 0.25 -3.20
CA ASN A 132 -12.38 0.22 -4.14
C ASN A 132 -12.05 0.97 -5.43
N GLU A 133 -12.50 0.45 -6.57
CA GLU A 133 -12.49 1.15 -7.86
C GLU A 133 -13.71 2.06 -7.96
N VAL A 134 -13.48 3.37 -7.96
CA VAL A 134 -14.54 4.39 -8.01
C VAL A 134 -14.41 5.25 -9.26
N ARG A 135 -15.49 5.95 -9.62
CA ARG A 135 -15.41 6.99 -10.65
C ARG A 135 -14.88 8.27 -9.99
N PRO A 136 -13.94 8.99 -10.62
CA PRO A 136 -13.44 10.25 -10.10
C PRO A 136 -14.57 11.27 -9.91
N PHE A 137 -14.53 12.00 -8.80
CA PHE A 137 -15.56 13.01 -8.47
C PHE A 137 -15.75 14.04 -9.59
N LYS A 138 -14.65 14.47 -10.21
CA LYS A 138 -14.66 15.39 -11.36
C LYS A 138 -15.57 14.92 -12.49
N SER A 139 -15.57 13.62 -12.77
CA SER A 139 -16.39 13.05 -13.84
C SER A 139 -17.90 13.18 -13.54
N TYR A 140 -18.30 13.18 -12.26
CA TYR A 140 -19.68 13.49 -11.90
C TYR A 140 -20.02 14.97 -12.06
N LEU A 141 -19.08 15.88 -11.75
CA LEU A 141 -19.27 17.32 -11.94
C LEU A 141 -19.44 17.67 -13.43
N ASP A 142 -18.63 17.08 -14.29
CA ASP A 142 -18.67 17.31 -15.74
C ASP A 142 -20.02 16.88 -16.33
N ASP A 143 -20.59 15.76 -15.90
CA ASP A 143 -21.91 15.31 -16.32
C ASP A 143 -23.02 16.30 -15.92
N VAL A 144 -22.95 16.82 -14.70
CA VAL A 144 -23.94 17.79 -14.18
C VAL A 144 -23.81 19.14 -14.89
N ALA A 145 -22.58 19.60 -15.16
CA ALA A 145 -22.32 20.81 -15.91
C ALA A 145 -22.78 20.71 -17.36
N GLY A 146 -22.53 19.56 -18.01
CA GLY A 146 -22.99 19.28 -19.37
C GLY A 146 -24.53 19.26 -19.49
N LYS A 147 -25.23 18.74 -18.49
CA LYS A 147 -26.71 18.78 -18.44
C LYS A 147 -27.30 20.18 -18.29
N LYS A 148 -26.60 21.10 -17.60
CA LYS A 148 -27.03 22.51 -17.47
C LYS A 148 -26.81 23.34 -18.73
N ALA A 149 -25.91 22.93 -19.61
CA ALA A 149 -25.64 23.63 -20.87
C ALA A 149 -26.61 23.22 -22.02
N GLY A 150 -27.38 22.15 -21.83
CA GLY A 150 -28.33 21.62 -22.82
C GLY A 150 -29.80 21.71 -22.43
N SER A 151 -30.15 22.49 -21.40
CA SER A 151 -31.52 22.74 -20.94
C SER A 151 -31.86 24.22 -20.96
#